data_AF-A0AAD6F532-F1
#
_entry.id   AF-A0AAD6F532-F1
#
_cell.length_a   1.000
_cell.length_b   1.000
_cell.length_c   1.000
_cell.angle_alpha   90.00
_cell.angle_beta   90.00
_cell.angle_gamma   90.00
#
_symmetry.space_group_name_H-M   'P 1'
#
loop_
_entity.id
_entity.type
_entity.pdbx_description
1 polymer ?
#
loop_
_entity_poly.entity_id
_entity_poly.type
_entity_poly.pdbx_seq_one_letter_code
_entity_poly.pdbx_strand_id
1 'polypeptide(L)'
;MNIASISGRTFFRHQSSILQPAVQRVWKKEQMELFAVLMTEDRKLVLGGDGRADSPGHSAKYGTYTALEVPSNVIIDIQQVQSNECGGSYHMELEGLRRSVAAVEEEGLSIGTIITDRHRQIAKWIRTELPEVQHLYDIWHVAKGISRKLESLAKQKECDAIKPWIRSVVNHLYWSAVSTESGHGDLVAEKWMSVINHIQNVHEGHGDLYPSCSHAALETRADQKKWIQPSTKVAVKVEQIVGRKMLHNNFSEGGSHFYMSNK
;
A
#
# COMPACT_ATOMS: atom_id res chain seq x y z
N MET A 1 -48.71 -0.20 -15.67
CA MET A 1 -48.17 0.21 -14.36
C MET A 1 -48.08 1.73 -14.34
N ASN A 2 -48.90 2.41 -13.51
CA ASN A 2 -48.83 3.86 -13.29
C ASN A 2 -47.89 4.14 -12.11
N ILE A 3 -46.58 4.09 -12.34
CA ILE A 3 -45.62 4.56 -11.34
C ILE A 3 -45.41 6.04 -11.58
N ALA A 4 -45.80 6.87 -10.61
CA ALA A 4 -45.46 8.29 -10.62
C ALA A 4 -43.94 8.44 -10.62
N SER A 5 -43.38 9.05 -11.67
CA SER A 5 -41.95 9.33 -11.78
C SER A 5 -41.69 10.82 -11.59
N ILE A 6 -40.59 11.14 -10.92
CA ILE A 6 -40.12 12.53 -10.82
C ILE A 6 -39.26 12.86 -12.04
N SER A 7 -39.32 14.11 -12.50
CA SER A 7 -38.44 14.58 -13.57
C SER A 7 -36.97 14.57 -13.13
N GLY A 8 -36.03 14.45 -14.08
CA GLY A 8 -34.59 14.56 -13.78
C GLY A 8 -34.24 15.87 -13.07
N ARG A 9 -34.88 17.00 -13.44
CA ARG A 9 -34.70 18.29 -12.74
C ARG A 9 -35.13 18.19 -11.27
N THR A 10 -36.27 17.58 -11.00
CA THR A 10 -36.79 17.38 -9.64
C THR A 10 -35.85 16.46 -8.85
N PHE A 11 -35.36 15.38 -9.46
CA PHE A 11 -34.39 14.46 -8.88
C PHE A 11 -33.10 15.18 -8.46
N PHE A 12 -32.45 15.92 -9.37
CA PHE A 12 -31.19 16.63 -9.06
C PHE A 12 -31.39 17.74 -8.03
N ARG A 13 -32.54 18.42 -8.03
CA ARG A 13 -32.88 19.40 -6.99
C ARG A 13 -33.03 18.73 -5.61
N HIS A 14 -33.69 17.57 -5.54
CA HIS A 14 -33.76 16.83 -4.28
C HIS A 14 -32.39 16.34 -3.81
N GLN A 15 -31.54 15.89 -4.74
CA GLN A 15 -30.17 15.53 -4.40
C GLN A 15 -29.40 16.72 -3.81
N SER A 16 -29.36 17.86 -4.50
CA SER A 16 -28.55 19.01 -4.08
C SER A 16 -29.09 19.73 -2.85
N SER A 17 -30.41 19.83 -2.70
CA SER A 17 -31.03 20.59 -1.60
C SER A 17 -31.29 19.77 -0.34
N ILE A 18 -31.38 18.44 -0.44
CA ILE A 18 -31.80 17.58 0.68
C ILE A 18 -30.79 16.48 0.93
N LEU A 19 -30.56 15.61 -0.05
CA LEU A 19 -29.78 14.38 0.15
C LEU A 19 -28.31 14.68 0.47
N GLN A 20 -27.63 15.46 -0.38
CA GLN A 20 -26.21 15.74 -0.20
C GLN A 20 -25.92 16.54 1.08
N PRO A 21 -26.68 17.60 1.42
CA PRO A 21 -26.51 18.28 2.70
C PRO A 21 -26.74 17.37 3.92
N ALA A 22 -27.68 16.44 3.85
CA ALA A 22 -27.93 15.49 4.93
C ALA A 22 -26.74 14.52 5.11
N VAL A 23 -26.24 13.95 4.01
CA VAL A 23 -25.05 13.08 4.02
C VAL A 23 -23.83 13.82 4.57
N GLN A 24 -23.56 15.03 4.06
CA GLN A 24 -22.44 15.85 4.53
C GLN A 24 -22.54 16.19 6.01
N ARG A 25 -23.74 16.48 6.52
CA ARG A 25 -23.94 16.78 7.95
C ARG A 25 -23.61 15.57 8.83
N VAL A 26 -24.09 14.39 8.45
CA VAL A 26 -23.79 13.16 9.19
C VAL A 26 -22.30 12.85 9.11
N TRP A 27 -21.71 12.87 7.91
CA TRP A 27 -20.28 12.64 7.72
C TRP A 27 -19.42 13.56 8.58
N LYS A 28 -19.65 14.88 8.51
CA LYS A 28 -18.88 15.86 9.30
C LYS A 28 -19.03 15.63 10.79
N LYS A 29 -20.24 15.29 11.26
CA LYS A 29 -20.47 15.00 12.67
C LYS A 29 -19.61 13.81 13.13
N GLU A 30 -19.70 12.68 12.43
CA GLU A 30 -18.94 11.46 12.75
C GLU A 30 -17.42 11.69 12.63
N GLN A 31 -16.99 12.44 11.61
CA GLN A 31 -15.58 12.79 11.40
C GLN A 31 -15.03 13.65 12.55
N MET A 32 -15.78 14.64 13.02
CA MET A 32 -15.38 15.49 14.15
C MET A 32 -15.33 14.69 15.47
N GLU A 33 -16.27 13.78 15.68
CA GLU A 33 -16.24 12.87 16.84
C GLU A 33 -15.02 11.95 16.79
N LEU A 34 -14.66 11.44 15.60
CA LEU A 34 -13.44 10.66 15.39
C LEU A 34 -12.17 11.49 15.67
N PHE A 35 -12.09 12.72 15.15
CA PHE A 35 -10.96 13.61 15.42
C PHE A 35 -10.79 13.89 16.91
N ALA A 36 -11.90 14.13 17.63
CA ALA A 36 -11.88 14.33 19.06
C ALA A 36 -11.30 13.11 19.80
N VAL A 37 -11.66 11.89 19.40
CA VAL A 37 -11.08 10.66 19.97
C VAL A 37 -9.58 10.58 19.68
N LEU A 38 -9.18 10.76 18.42
CA LEU A 38 -7.77 10.65 18.01
C LEU A 38 -6.87 11.69 18.69
N MET A 39 -7.39 12.90 18.95
CA MET A 39 -6.65 13.94 19.69
C MET A 39 -6.32 13.51 21.13
N THR A 40 -7.12 12.64 21.75
CA THR A 40 -6.85 12.16 23.11
C THR A 40 -5.74 11.12 23.20
N GLU A 41 -5.32 10.54 22.07
CA GLU A 41 -4.31 9.47 22.03
C GLU A 41 -2.86 10.00 22.13
N ASP A 42 -2.66 11.32 22.14
CA ASP A 42 -1.36 12.02 22.24
C ASP A 42 -0.25 11.40 21.37
N ARG A 43 -0.61 11.04 20.14
CA ARG A 43 0.30 10.44 19.16
C ARG A 43 0.13 11.08 17.80
N LYS A 44 1.21 11.03 17.02
CA LYS A 44 1.14 11.38 15.61
C LYS A 44 0.36 10.31 14.83
N LEU A 45 -0.42 10.75 13.86
CA LEU A 45 -1.20 9.89 12.98
C LEU A 45 -0.30 9.20 11.96
N VAL A 46 -0.71 7.98 11.60
CA VAL A 46 -0.16 7.23 10.49
C VAL A 46 -1.26 7.14 9.44
N LEU A 47 -1.09 7.86 8.34
CA LEU A 47 -2.10 7.97 7.28
C LEU A 47 -1.72 7.09 6.09
N GLY A 48 -2.63 6.22 5.67
CA GLY A 48 -2.57 5.54 4.37
C GLY A 48 -3.51 6.22 3.40
N GLY A 49 -3.10 6.42 2.15
CA GLY A 49 -3.99 7.06 1.19
C GLY A 49 -3.86 6.55 -0.25
N ASP A 50 -5.01 6.51 -0.93
CA ASP A 50 -5.16 6.00 -2.29
C ASP A 50 -6.17 6.86 -3.07
N GLY A 51 -5.88 7.10 -4.34
CA GLY A 51 -6.73 7.83 -5.27
C GLY A 51 -7.43 6.93 -6.26
N ARG A 52 -8.71 7.18 -6.50
CA ARG A 52 -9.48 6.53 -7.57
C ARG A 52 -10.11 7.55 -8.50
N ALA A 53 -10.14 7.23 -9.78
CA ALA A 53 -10.72 8.06 -10.82
C ALA A 53 -11.98 7.41 -11.41
N ASP A 54 -12.91 8.23 -11.90
CA ASP A 54 -14.15 7.82 -12.55
C ASP A 54 -13.95 7.13 -13.92
N SER A 55 -12.83 7.39 -14.57
CA SER A 55 -12.48 6.75 -15.85
C SER A 55 -10.96 6.53 -15.98
N PRO A 56 -10.53 5.56 -16.81
CA PRO A 56 -9.12 5.32 -17.06
C PRO A 56 -8.45 6.44 -17.87
N GLY A 57 -7.15 6.64 -17.65
CA GLY A 57 -6.32 7.54 -18.45
C GLY A 57 -6.54 9.02 -18.14
N HIS A 58 -6.19 9.88 -19.10
CA HIS A 58 -6.20 11.34 -18.89
C HIS A 58 -7.58 12.01 -18.97
N SER A 59 -8.64 11.26 -19.25
CA SER A 59 -10.01 11.78 -19.43
C SER A 59 -10.84 11.87 -18.14
N ALA A 60 -10.28 11.48 -16.99
CA ALA A 60 -11.05 11.47 -15.75
C ALA A 60 -11.55 12.87 -15.37
N LYS A 61 -12.84 12.93 -15.01
CA LYS A 61 -13.48 14.19 -14.61
C LYS A 61 -13.47 14.33 -13.09
N TYR A 62 -13.72 13.24 -12.39
CA TYR A 62 -13.73 13.20 -10.93
C TYR A 62 -12.76 12.17 -10.39
N GLY A 63 -12.01 12.57 -9.38
CA GLY A 63 -11.19 11.73 -8.53
C GLY A 63 -11.77 11.69 -7.11
N THR A 64 -11.57 10.58 -6.42
CA THR A 64 -11.83 10.44 -4.99
C THR A 64 -10.55 9.96 -4.33
N TYR A 65 -10.05 10.73 -3.38
CA TYR A 65 -8.94 10.36 -2.53
C TYR A 65 -9.50 9.91 -1.18
N THR A 66 -9.01 8.79 -0.66
CA THR A 66 -9.40 8.29 0.66
C THR A 66 -8.17 8.26 1.55
N ALA A 67 -8.26 8.90 2.71
CA ALA A 67 -7.26 8.84 3.76
C ALA A 67 -7.75 7.91 4.88
N LEU A 68 -6.89 6.99 5.29
CA LEU A 68 -7.11 5.99 6.33
C LEU A 68 -6.14 6.28 7.47
N GLU A 69 -6.64 6.45 8.69
CA GLU A 69 -5.80 6.32 9.87
C GLU A 69 -5.57 4.82 10.09
N VAL A 70 -4.33 4.38 9.92
CA VAL A 70 -4.08 2.96 9.71
C VAL A 70 -4.02 2.12 11.00
N PRO A 71 -3.38 2.58 12.09
CA PRO A 71 -3.43 1.90 13.39
C PRO A 71 -4.84 1.60 13.91
N SER A 72 -5.76 2.56 13.80
CA SER A 72 -7.15 2.47 14.23
C SER A 72 -8.05 1.87 13.13
N ASN A 73 -7.53 1.72 11.91
CA ASN A 73 -8.23 1.15 10.75
C ASN A 73 -9.55 1.88 10.44
N VAL A 74 -9.52 3.20 10.46
CA VAL A 74 -10.68 4.06 10.23
C VAL A 74 -10.42 5.03 9.08
N ILE A 75 -11.42 5.22 8.23
CA ILE A 75 -11.35 6.25 7.17
C ILE A 75 -11.48 7.59 7.87
N ILE A 76 -10.40 8.37 7.82
CA ILE A 76 -10.32 9.66 8.50
C ILE A 76 -10.82 10.80 7.61
N ASP A 77 -10.66 10.66 6.30
CA ASP A 77 -11.13 11.67 5.35
C ASP A 77 -11.37 11.11 3.93
N ILE A 78 -12.30 11.73 3.20
CA ILE A 78 -12.59 11.41 1.80
C ILE A 78 -12.72 12.71 1.01
N GLN A 79 -11.86 12.91 0.02
CA GLN A 79 -11.83 14.11 -0.80
C GLN A 79 -12.26 13.81 -2.22
N GLN A 80 -13.35 14.46 -2.66
CA GLN A 80 -13.73 14.47 -4.06
C GLN A 80 -13.05 15.66 -4.75
N VAL A 81 -12.35 15.39 -5.85
CA VAL A 81 -11.61 16.39 -6.63
C VAL A 81 -12.09 16.34 -8.07
N GLN A 82 -12.42 17.50 -8.64
CA GLN A 82 -12.71 17.60 -10.06
C GLN A 82 -11.44 18.00 -10.84
N SER A 83 -11.18 17.36 -11.97
CA SER A 83 -9.94 17.58 -12.74
C SER A 83 -9.70 19.03 -13.17
N ASN A 84 -10.76 19.80 -13.40
CA ASN A 84 -10.65 21.22 -13.76
C ASN A 84 -10.13 22.10 -12.61
N GLU A 85 -10.28 21.66 -11.36
CA GLU A 85 -9.82 22.39 -10.17
C GLU A 85 -8.29 22.32 -10.03
N CYS A 86 -7.68 21.24 -10.54
CA CYS A 86 -6.26 20.93 -10.33
C CYS A 86 -5.46 20.86 -11.64
N GLY A 87 -6.00 21.38 -12.76
CA GLY A 87 -5.29 21.42 -14.04
C GLY A 87 -5.16 20.05 -14.74
N GLY A 88 -6.01 19.08 -14.39
CA GLY A 88 -6.10 17.79 -15.07
C GLY A 88 -6.18 16.60 -14.12
N SER A 89 -6.63 15.47 -14.67
CA SER A 89 -6.83 14.20 -13.95
C SER A 89 -5.57 13.68 -13.25
N TYR A 90 -4.40 13.94 -13.83
CA TYR A 90 -3.09 13.55 -13.29
C TYR A 90 -2.74 14.22 -11.96
N HIS A 91 -3.39 15.34 -11.61
CA HIS A 91 -3.13 16.08 -10.39
C HIS A 91 -4.15 15.83 -9.28
N MET A 92 -5.26 15.14 -9.59
CA MET A 92 -6.37 14.94 -8.65
C MET A 92 -5.96 14.17 -7.40
N GLU A 93 -5.10 13.16 -7.54
CA GLU A 93 -4.65 12.36 -6.41
C GLU A 93 -3.79 13.17 -5.43
N LEU A 94 -2.85 13.97 -5.95
CA LEU A 94 -2.05 14.86 -5.12
C LEU A 94 -2.92 15.92 -4.45
N GLU A 95 -3.88 16.48 -5.19
CA GLU A 95 -4.82 17.47 -4.66
C GLU A 95 -5.70 16.88 -3.55
N GLY A 96 -6.18 15.65 -3.71
CA GLY A 96 -6.94 14.94 -2.69
C GLY A 96 -6.13 14.69 -1.43
N LEU A 97 -4.85 14.27 -1.56
CA LEU A 97 -3.95 14.15 -0.42
C LEU A 97 -3.74 15.49 0.29
N ARG A 98 -3.49 16.57 -0.45
CA ARG A 98 -3.31 17.92 0.12
C ARG A 98 -4.51 18.36 0.95
N ARG A 99 -5.71 18.20 0.41
CA ARG A 99 -6.96 18.54 1.11
C ARG A 99 -7.14 17.69 2.38
N SER A 100 -6.79 16.40 2.30
CA SER A 100 -6.89 15.50 3.46
C SER A 100 -5.90 15.88 4.56
N VAL A 101 -4.65 16.20 4.18
CA VAL A 101 -3.62 16.67 5.14
C VAL A 101 -4.07 17.98 5.80
N ALA A 102 -4.52 18.95 5.00
CA ALA A 102 -5.01 20.22 5.53
C ALA A 102 -6.19 20.04 6.48
N ALA A 103 -7.17 19.19 6.14
CA ALA A 103 -8.33 18.92 6.99
C ALA A 103 -7.94 18.31 8.35
N VAL A 104 -6.92 17.45 8.38
CA VAL A 104 -6.40 16.85 9.63
C VAL A 104 -5.64 17.90 10.46
N GLU A 105 -4.78 18.69 9.82
CA GLU A 105 -3.97 19.72 10.50
C GLU A 105 -4.81 20.89 11.03
N GLU A 106 -5.87 21.30 10.31
CA GLU A 106 -6.81 22.34 10.74
C GLU A 106 -7.53 21.97 12.05
N GLU A 107 -7.75 20.68 12.29
CA GLU A 107 -8.36 20.15 13.51
C GLU A 107 -7.32 19.85 14.61
N GLY A 108 -6.05 20.25 14.42
CA GLY A 108 -4.99 20.16 15.42
C GLY A 108 -4.31 18.79 15.53
N LEU A 109 -4.64 17.85 14.65
CA LEU A 109 -4.01 16.53 14.63
C LEU A 109 -2.66 16.59 13.90
N SER A 110 -1.64 15.99 14.51
CA SER A 110 -0.30 15.92 13.91
C SER A 110 -0.12 14.63 13.11
N ILE A 111 0.43 14.74 11.90
CA ILE A 111 0.75 13.58 11.05
C ILE A 111 2.23 13.22 11.23
N GLY A 112 2.52 11.95 11.48
CA GLY A 112 3.89 11.44 11.65
C GLY A 112 4.36 10.64 10.44
N THR A 113 3.43 9.94 9.79
CA THR A 113 3.74 9.05 8.68
C THR A 113 2.64 9.11 7.63
N ILE A 114 3.02 9.18 6.36
CA ILE A 114 2.12 9.04 5.22
C ILE A 114 2.55 7.84 4.38
N ILE A 115 1.61 6.98 4.03
CA ILE A 115 1.81 5.77 3.23
C ILE A 115 1.00 5.90 1.95
N THR A 116 1.67 5.86 0.81
CA THR A 116 1.00 5.97 -0.50
C THR A 116 1.56 5.00 -1.52
N ASP A 117 0.92 4.99 -2.68
CA ASP A 117 1.49 4.41 -3.87
C ASP A 117 2.74 5.14 -4.37
N ARG A 118 3.46 4.51 -5.30
CA ARG A 118 4.60 5.11 -6.00
C ARG A 118 4.15 6.16 -6.99
N HIS A 119 3.79 7.32 -6.47
CA HIS A 119 3.43 8.48 -7.26
C HIS A 119 4.47 9.60 -7.09
N ARG A 120 5.19 9.91 -8.18
CA ARG A 120 6.34 10.85 -8.15
C ARG A 120 5.97 12.24 -7.64
N GLN A 121 4.77 12.73 -7.95
CA GLN A 121 4.34 14.05 -7.50
C GLN A 121 4.06 14.08 -6.00
N ILE A 122 3.43 13.03 -5.46
CA ILE A 122 3.18 12.87 -4.03
C ILE A 122 4.51 12.77 -3.27
N ALA A 123 5.41 11.89 -3.70
CA ALA A 123 6.71 11.73 -3.07
C ALA A 123 7.52 13.05 -3.07
N LYS A 124 7.47 13.79 -4.19
CA LYS A 124 8.11 15.11 -4.26
C LYS A 124 7.46 16.08 -3.28
N TRP A 125 6.14 16.15 -3.24
CA TRP A 125 5.40 17.10 -2.42
C TRP A 125 5.57 16.83 -0.92
N ILE A 126 5.45 15.58 -0.47
CA ILE A 126 5.69 15.24 0.95
C ILE A 126 7.11 15.66 1.35
N ARG A 127 8.11 15.34 0.53
CA ARG A 127 9.50 15.72 0.81
C ARG A 127 9.73 17.23 0.87
N THR A 128 9.00 18.04 0.10
CA THR A 128 9.22 19.51 0.07
C THR A 128 8.36 20.26 1.07
N GLU A 129 7.11 19.86 1.28
CA GLU A 129 6.15 20.58 2.11
C GLU A 129 5.96 19.96 3.51
N LEU A 130 6.27 18.68 3.69
CA LEU A 130 6.10 17.94 4.94
C LEU A 130 7.42 17.24 5.36
N PRO A 131 8.53 17.98 5.55
CA PRO A 131 9.86 17.39 5.76
C PRO A 131 9.96 16.55 7.04
N GLU A 132 9.12 16.83 8.04
CA GLU A 132 9.06 16.10 9.31
C GLU A 132 8.18 14.85 9.24
N VAL A 133 7.46 14.64 8.13
CA VAL A 133 6.58 13.49 7.92
C VAL A 133 7.35 12.39 7.22
N GLN A 134 7.36 11.20 7.82
CA GLN A 134 7.95 10.03 7.20
C GLN A 134 7.08 9.55 6.04
N HIS A 135 7.64 9.42 4.84
CA HIS A 135 6.93 8.88 3.67
C HIS A 135 7.25 7.40 3.47
N LEU A 136 6.21 6.56 3.49
CA LEU A 136 6.28 5.13 3.20
C LEU A 136 5.55 4.78 1.91
N TYR A 137 5.95 3.66 1.31
CA TYR A 137 5.25 3.07 0.18
C TYR A 137 4.40 1.88 0.62
N ASP A 138 3.26 1.71 -0.03
CA ASP A 138 2.44 0.51 0.16
C ASP A 138 3.16 -0.73 -0.41
N ILE A 139 3.47 -1.68 0.48
CA ILE A 139 4.13 -2.94 0.12
C ILE A 139 3.22 -3.87 -0.68
N TRP A 140 1.90 -3.71 -0.57
CA TRP A 140 0.93 -4.54 -1.28
C TRP A 140 1.14 -4.45 -2.79
N HIS A 141 1.46 -3.27 -3.33
CA HIS A 141 1.75 -3.10 -4.76
C HIS A 141 3.02 -3.87 -5.18
N VAL A 142 4.02 -3.94 -4.31
CA VAL A 142 5.24 -4.74 -4.53
C VAL A 142 4.91 -6.24 -4.50
N ALA A 143 4.20 -6.69 -3.47
CA ALA A 143 3.76 -8.08 -3.30
C ALA A 143 2.91 -8.56 -4.48
N LYS A 144 1.93 -7.74 -4.91
CA LYS A 144 1.09 -8.00 -6.08
C LYS A 144 1.91 -8.09 -7.36
N GLY A 145 2.87 -7.19 -7.54
CA GLY A 145 3.78 -7.20 -8.68
C GLY A 145 4.63 -8.47 -8.75
N ILE A 146 5.14 -8.94 -7.61
CA ILE A 146 5.89 -10.20 -7.51
C ILE A 146 4.98 -11.40 -7.76
N SER A 147 3.81 -11.48 -7.11
CA SER A 147 2.85 -12.57 -7.31
C SER A 147 2.50 -12.75 -8.78
N ARG A 148 2.15 -11.67 -9.49
CA ARG A 148 1.83 -11.73 -10.92
C ARG A 148 2.99 -12.22 -11.79
N LYS A 149 4.22 -11.82 -11.47
CA LYS A 149 5.42 -12.29 -12.19
C LYS A 149 5.67 -13.77 -11.94
N LEU A 150 5.53 -14.24 -10.70
CA LEU A 150 5.69 -15.65 -10.35
C LEU A 150 4.57 -16.52 -10.93
N GLU A 151 3.32 -16.04 -10.95
CA GLU A 151 2.20 -16.71 -11.60
C GLU A 151 2.41 -16.83 -13.12
N SER A 152 2.96 -15.79 -13.76
CA SER A 152 3.35 -15.84 -15.17
C SER A 152 4.49 -16.84 -15.39
N LEU A 153 5.49 -16.87 -14.51
CA LEU A 153 6.58 -17.84 -14.55
C LEU A 153 6.08 -19.27 -14.42
N ALA A 154 5.14 -19.54 -13.50
CA ALA A 154 4.57 -20.86 -13.27
C ALA A 154 3.86 -21.47 -14.50
N LYS A 155 3.47 -20.63 -15.47
CA LYS A 155 2.84 -21.06 -16.74
C LYS A 155 3.87 -21.41 -17.82
N GLN A 156 5.15 -21.13 -17.60
CA GLN A 156 6.21 -21.45 -18.56
C GLN A 156 6.63 -22.91 -18.43
N LYS A 157 7.07 -23.51 -19.55
CA LYS A 157 7.62 -24.88 -19.58
C LYS A 157 8.76 -25.03 -18.54
N GLU A 158 8.70 -26.09 -17.74
CA GLU A 158 9.67 -26.43 -16.67
C GLU A 158 9.74 -25.42 -15.52
N CYS A 159 8.67 -24.67 -15.26
CA CYS A 159 8.64 -23.66 -14.19
C CYS A 159 7.43 -23.79 -13.25
N ASP A 160 6.59 -24.81 -13.42
CA ASP A 160 5.39 -25.07 -12.62
C ASP A 160 5.69 -25.33 -11.14
N ALA A 161 6.90 -25.81 -10.83
CA ALA A 161 7.39 -26.06 -9.48
C ALA A 161 7.34 -24.82 -8.55
N ILE A 162 7.33 -23.58 -9.09
CA ILE A 162 7.21 -22.36 -8.26
C ILE A 162 5.80 -22.12 -7.73
N LYS A 163 4.76 -22.69 -8.37
CA LYS A 163 3.36 -22.46 -8.03
C LYS A 163 3.02 -22.66 -6.54
N PRO A 164 3.41 -23.76 -5.87
CA PRO A 164 3.16 -23.93 -4.43
C PRO A 164 3.93 -22.97 -3.53
N TRP A 165 4.98 -22.32 -4.04
CA TRP A 165 5.84 -21.40 -3.30
C TRP A 165 5.38 -19.94 -3.37
N ILE A 166 4.55 -19.54 -4.34
CA ILE A 166 4.14 -18.14 -4.55
C ILE A 166 3.63 -17.47 -3.27
N ARG A 167 2.71 -18.14 -2.55
CA ARG A 167 2.19 -17.61 -1.28
C ARG A 167 3.27 -17.47 -0.22
N SER A 168 4.18 -18.44 -0.13
CA SER A 168 5.31 -18.38 0.81
C SER A 168 6.25 -17.23 0.48
N VAL A 169 6.56 -17.01 -0.79
CA VAL A 169 7.40 -15.88 -1.24
C VAL A 169 6.72 -14.55 -0.91
N VAL A 170 5.43 -14.40 -1.18
CA VAL A 170 4.67 -13.18 -0.83
C VAL A 170 4.64 -12.96 0.69
N ASN A 171 4.36 -13.99 1.48
CA ASN A 171 4.36 -13.87 2.93
C ASN A 171 5.75 -13.53 3.48
N HIS A 172 6.80 -14.10 2.87
CA HIS A 172 8.19 -13.81 3.24
C HIS A 172 8.53 -12.33 3.02
N LEU A 173 8.07 -11.73 1.92
CA LEU A 173 8.22 -10.30 1.67
C LEU A 173 7.61 -9.45 2.79
N TYR A 174 6.38 -9.75 3.20
CA TYR A 174 5.72 -9.06 4.30
C TYR A 174 6.46 -9.27 5.61
N TRP A 175 6.85 -10.51 5.91
CA TRP A 175 7.60 -10.83 7.11
C TRP A 175 8.94 -10.09 7.17
N SER A 176 9.68 -10.00 6.05
CA SER A 176 10.94 -9.25 5.99
C SER A 176 10.76 -7.79 6.41
N ALA A 177 9.68 -7.15 5.94
CA ALA A 177 9.39 -5.76 6.27
C ALA A 177 8.86 -5.60 7.70
N VAL A 178 7.91 -6.43 8.14
CA VAL A 178 7.23 -6.30 9.44
C VAL A 178 8.12 -6.74 10.61
N SER A 179 9.00 -7.72 10.41
CA SER A 179 9.90 -8.22 11.46
C SER A 179 11.16 -7.36 11.65
N THR A 180 11.26 -6.22 10.99
CA THR A 180 12.45 -5.38 10.99
C THR A 180 12.06 -3.96 11.40
N GLU A 181 12.79 -3.40 12.34
CA GLU A 181 12.57 -2.04 12.81
C GLU A 181 12.77 -1.01 11.68
N SER A 182 12.06 0.12 11.80
CA SER A 182 12.20 1.25 10.87
C SER A 182 13.66 1.73 10.82
N GLY A 183 14.14 2.09 9.63
CA GLY A 183 15.52 2.51 9.41
C GLY A 183 16.51 1.37 9.07
N HIS A 184 16.16 0.10 9.29
CA HIS A 184 17.02 -1.06 8.99
C HIS A 184 16.74 -1.67 7.62
N GLY A 185 16.76 -0.81 6.60
CA GLY A 185 16.45 -1.15 5.23
C GLY A 185 17.29 -2.30 4.65
N ASP A 186 18.60 -2.30 4.88
CA ASP A 186 19.51 -3.35 4.40
C ASP A 186 19.20 -4.73 5.04
N LEU A 187 18.77 -4.75 6.31
CA LEU A 187 18.33 -5.99 6.95
C LEU A 187 17.03 -6.52 6.32
N VAL A 188 16.09 -5.64 5.94
CA VAL A 188 14.91 -6.05 5.16
C VAL A 188 15.34 -6.65 3.83
N ALA A 189 16.34 -6.06 3.17
CA ALA A 189 16.85 -6.55 1.90
C ALA A 189 17.46 -7.95 2.04
N GLU A 190 18.32 -8.18 3.04
CA GLU A 190 18.91 -9.50 3.28
C GLU A 190 17.87 -10.54 3.66
N LYS A 191 16.95 -10.21 4.58
CA LYS A 191 15.80 -11.09 4.88
C LYS A 191 15.01 -11.39 3.62
N TRP A 192 14.69 -10.40 2.78
CA TRP A 192 13.96 -10.64 1.53
C TRP A 192 14.71 -11.57 0.58
N MET A 193 16.02 -11.34 0.39
CA MET A 193 16.86 -12.15 -0.49
C MET A 193 17.03 -13.58 0.03
N SER A 194 16.94 -13.81 1.34
CA SER A 194 16.98 -15.15 1.95
C SER A 194 15.90 -16.09 1.40
N VAL A 195 14.81 -15.56 0.83
CA VAL A 195 13.76 -16.39 0.21
C VAL A 195 14.28 -17.29 -0.91
N ILE A 196 15.34 -16.88 -1.62
CA ILE A 196 15.96 -17.66 -2.69
C ILE A 196 16.64 -18.90 -2.12
N ASN A 197 17.21 -18.79 -0.91
CA ASN A 197 17.79 -19.91 -0.17
C ASN A 197 16.67 -20.78 0.41
N HIS A 198 15.63 -20.17 0.99
CA HIS A 198 14.54 -20.89 1.65
C HIS A 198 13.81 -21.84 0.70
N ILE A 199 13.49 -21.42 -0.53
CA ILE A 199 12.81 -22.28 -1.52
C ILE A 199 13.67 -23.48 -1.98
N GLN A 200 14.98 -23.47 -1.66
CA GLN A 200 15.96 -24.52 -1.96
C GLN A 200 16.41 -25.28 -0.70
N ASN A 201 15.71 -25.09 0.43
CA ASN A 201 16.05 -25.68 1.73
C ASN A 201 17.40 -25.25 2.30
N VAL A 202 17.86 -24.05 1.96
CA VAL A 202 19.08 -23.46 2.51
C VAL A 202 18.68 -22.42 3.55
N HIS A 203 19.16 -22.58 4.79
CA HIS A 203 18.74 -21.78 5.96
C HIS A 203 19.88 -20.97 6.58
N GLU A 204 21.02 -20.93 5.91
CA GLU A 204 22.24 -20.20 6.30
C GLU A 204 22.82 -19.46 5.09
N GLY A 205 23.77 -18.55 5.34
CA GLY A 205 24.49 -17.79 4.33
C GLY A 205 23.65 -16.75 3.59
N HIS A 206 22.73 -16.05 4.26
CA HIS A 206 21.89 -15.04 3.60
C HIS A 206 22.49 -13.63 3.53
N GLY A 207 23.54 -13.34 4.32
CA GLY A 207 24.21 -12.05 4.35
C GLY A 207 24.90 -11.80 5.70
N ASP A 208 25.41 -10.58 5.89
CA ASP A 208 26.14 -10.20 7.10
C ASP A 208 25.19 -9.80 8.24
N LEU A 209 24.05 -9.17 7.90
CA LEU A 209 23.03 -8.71 8.85
C LEU A 209 22.02 -9.81 9.21
N TYR A 210 21.82 -10.79 8.32
CA TYR A 210 20.93 -11.94 8.48
C TYR A 210 21.62 -13.25 8.05
N PRO A 211 22.64 -13.73 8.79
CA PRO A 211 23.45 -14.88 8.35
C PRO A 211 22.69 -16.21 8.34
N SER A 212 21.65 -16.38 9.16
CA SER A 212 20.87 -17.62 9.27
C SER A 212 19.42 -17.37 9.65
N CYS A 213 18.56 -18.37 9.41
CA CYS A 213 17.14 -18.30 9.73
C CYS A 213 16.86 -18.10 11.24
N SER A 214 15.93 -17.22 11.58
CA SER A 214 15.51 -16.96 12.97
C SER A 214 14.42 -17.92 13.49
N HIS A 215 14.26 -19.09 12.88
CA HIS A 215 13.23 -20.06 13.28
C HIS A 215 13.83 -21.45 13.50
N ALA A 216 13.22 -22.21 14.41
CA ALA A 216 13.47 -23.64 14.53
C ALA A 216 12.95 -24.40 13.29
N ALA A 217 13.18 -25.71 13.22
CA ALA A 217 12.57 -26.54 12.19
C ALA A 217 11.04 -26.37 12.19
N LEU A 218 10.48 -26.02 11.03
CA LEU A 218 9.05 -25.76 10.91
C LEU A 218 8.28 -27.08 10.81
N GLU A 219 7.65 -27.51 11.90
CA GLU A 219 6.82 -28.72 11.96
C GLU A 219 5.40 -28.47 11.38
N THR A 220 5.26 -28.08 10.11
CA THR A 220 3.92 -28.03 9.48
C THR A 220 3.98 -28.14 7.95
N ARG A 221 3.20 -29.06 7.35
CA ARG A 221 2.71 -29.20 5.93
C ARG A 221 3.64 -28.87 4.74
N ALA A 222 4.79 -28.25 4.95
CA ALA A 222 5.83 -27.91 4.00
C ALA A 222 6.49 -29.18 3.43
N ASP A 223 6.33 -30.31 4.11
CA ASP A 223 6.70 -31.66 3.66
C ASP A 223 6.03 -32.09 2.34
N GLN A 224 5.03 -31.34 1.86
CA GLN A 224 4.39 -31.59 0.56
C GLN A 224 4.96 -30.73 -0.59
N LYS A 225 5.73 -29.67 -0.30
CA LYS A 225 6.33 -28.84 -1.35
C LYS A 225 7.68 -29.43 -1.74
N LYS A 226 7.83 -29.77 -3.02
CA LYS A 226 9.15 -30.13 -3.55
C LYS A 226 10.04 -28.89 -3.54
N TRP A 227 11.20 -29.01 -2.91
CA TRP A 227 12.25 -28.00 -2.95
C TRP A 227 12.66 -27.72 -4.40
N ILE A 228 12.84 -26.44 -4.70
CA ILE A 228 13.35 -26.04 -6.00
C ILE A 228 14.83 -26.43 -6.05
N GLN A 229 15.22 -27.15 -7.10
CA GLN A 229 16.61 -27.59 -7.24
C GLN A 229 17.48 -26.43 -7.72
N PRO A 230 18.71 -26.28 -7.17
CA PRO A 230 19.67 -25.28 -7.63
C PRO A 230 19.97 -25.39 -9.13
N SER A 231 20.36 -24.27 -9.74
CA SER A 231 20.74 -24.18 -11.17
C SER A 231 19.65 -24.61 -12.18
N THR A 232 18.43 -24.89 -11.73
CA THR A 232 17.30 -25.11 -12.63
C THR A 232 16.84 -23.79 -13.25
N LYS A 233 16.19 -23.89 -14.41
CA LYS A 233 15.57 -22.74 -15.10
C LYS A 233 14.62 -21.95 -14.20
N VAL A 234 13.84 -22.64 -13.35
CA VAL A 234 12.93 -22.00 -12.41
C VAL A 234 13.69 -21.26 -11.31
N ALA A 235 14.75 -21.85 -10.74
CA ALA A 235 15.57 -21.20 -9.70
C ALA A 235 16.17 -19.88 -10.21
N VAL A 236 16.83 -19.91 -11.38
CA VAL A 236 17.46 -18.72 -11.98
C VAL A 236 16.43 -17.63 -12.27
N LYS A 237 15.25 -17.98 -12.79
CA LYS A 237 14.19 -16.99 -13.08
C LYS A 237 13.55 -16.41 -11.83
N VAL A 238 13.42 -17.19 -10.76
CA VAL A 238 12.91 -16.70 -9.46
C VAL A 238 13.90 -15.69 -8.88
N GLU A 239 15.19 -16.02 -8.86
CA GLU A 239 16.24 -15.12 -8.44
C GLU A 239 16.23 -13.80 -9.24
N GLN A 240 16.05 -13.85 -10.55
CA GLN A 240 15.90 -12.64 -11.38
C GLN A 240 14.64 -11.82 -11.06
N ILE A 241 13.55 -12.45 -10.62
CA ILE A 241 12.31 -11.73 -10.23
C ILE A 241 12.49 -11.08 -8.86
N VAL A 242 13.05 -11.82 -7.90
CA VAL A 242 13.23 -11.45 -6.49
C VAL A 242 14.38 -10.45 -6.31
N GLY A 243 15.50 -10.67 -6.99
CA GLY A 243 16.74 -9.89 -6.88
C GLY A 243 16.86 -8.72 -7.85
N ARG A 244 15.77 -8.30 -8.50
CA ARG A 244 15.78 -7.10 -9.36
C ARG A 244 16.23 -5.88 -8.55
N LYS A 245 17.24 -5.14 -9.02
CA LYS A 245 17.81 -3.93 -8.37
C LYS A 245 16.77 -2.94 -7.85
N MET A 246 15.66 -2.76 -8.58
CA MET A 246 14.56 -1.90 -8.15
C MET A 246 13.95 -2.32 -6.81
N LEU A 247 13.96 -3.60 -6.43
CA LEU A 247 13.50 -4.08 -5.12
C LEU A 247 14.54 -3.79 -4.04
N HIS A 248 15.82 -4.03 -4.34
CA HIS A 248 16.93 -3.78 -3.43
C HIS A 248 17.04 -2.30 -3.05
N ASN A 249 16.97 -1.38 -4.02
CA ASN A 249 16.97 0.07 -3.76
C ASN A 249 15.78 0.54 -2.91
N ASN A 250 14.65 -0.16 -2.95
CA ASN A 250 13.50 0.18 -2.09
C ASN A 250 13.73 -0.16 -0.62
N PHE A 251 14.67 -1.06 -0.37
CA PHE A 251 15.07 -1.44 0.96
C PHE A 251 16.30 -0.63 1.37
N SER A 252 17.28 -0.38 0.49
CA SER A 252 18.56 0.28 0.84
C SER A 252 18.58 1.82 0.76
N GLU A 253 17.60 2.48 0.11
CA GLU A 253 17.48 3.95 0.19
C GLU A 253 16.87 4.40 1.53
N GLY A 254 17.67 4.33 2.61
CA GLY A 254 17.49 5.17 3.79
C GLY A 254 16.20 4.99 4.60
N GLY A 255 15.61 3.80 4.58
CA GLY A 255 14.67 3.36 5.60
C GLY A 255 13.71 2.29 5.10
N SER A 256 13.51 1.29 5.92
CA SER A 256 12.42 0.33 5.79
C SER A 256 11.08 1.07 5.78
N HIS A 257 10.62 1.42 4.58
CA HIS A 257 9.48 2.31 4.39
C HIS A 257 8.32 1.60 3.71
N PHE A 258 7.92 0.47 4.29
CA PHE A 258 6.81 -0.34 3.84
C PHE A 258 5.82 -0.51 4.99
N TYR A 259 4.59 -0.08 4.80
CA TYR A 259 3.51 -0.28 5.77
C TYR A 259 2.48 -1.25 5.22
N MET A 260 1.93 -2.10 6.10
CA MET A 260 0.86 -3.02 5.78
C MET A 260 -0.43 -2.58 6.48
N SER A 261 -1.43 -2.14 5.71
CA SER A 261 -2.82 -2.10 6.21
C SER A 261 -3.31 -3.54 6.33
N ASN A 262 -3.68 -3.97 7.54
CA ASN A 262 -4.43 -5.20 7.74
C ASN A 262 -5.82 -5.01 7.10
N LYS A 263 -5.95 -5.38 5.83
CA LYS A 263 -7.26 -5.60 5.20
C LYS A 263 -7.74 -7.01 5.45
#